data_AF-A0A820KBU2-F1
#
_entry.id   AF-A0A820KBU2-F1
#
_cell.length_a   1.000
_cell.length_b   1.000
_cell.length_c   1.000
_cell.angle_alpha   90.00
_cell.angle_beta   90.00
_cell.angle_gamma   90.00
#
_symmetry.space_group_name_H-M   'P 1'
#
loop_
_entity.id
_entity.type
_entity.pdbx_description
1 polymer ?
#
loop_
_entity_poly.entity_id
_entity_poly.type
_entity_poly.pdbx_seq_one_letter_code
_entity_poly.pdbx_strand_id
1 'polypeptide(L)' 'MIYQNVKNDSSNLEPIMIKGILGNYEPKNLVKIPGPGENGEGVSLKDGEEKQRGEKSVDDYGFNEVANEKISLDRHARDT' A
#
# COMPACT_ATOMS: atom_id res chain seq x y z
N MET A 1 33.10 -15.84 -1.46
CA MET A 1 32.47 -15.73 -0.13
C MET A 1 33.35 -14.84 0.74
N ILE A 2 32.82 -13.73 1.25
CA ILE A 2 33.48 -13.00 2.34
C ILE A 2 32.37 -12.53 3.28
N TYR A 3 32.11 -13.32 4.32
CA TYR A 3 31.26 -12.91 5.44
C TYR A 3 32.13 -12.05 6.36
N GLN A 4 31.84 -10.75 6.43
CA GLN A 4 32.42 -9.87 7.46
C GLN A 4 31.78 -10.26 8.81
N ASN A 5 32.62 -10.65 9.78
CA ASN A 5 32.23 -10.89 11.17
C ASN A 5 31.81 -9.56 11.81
N VAL A 6 30.51 -9.24 11.75
CA VAL A 6 29.95 -8.12 12.51
C VAL A 6 29.80 -8.58 13.96
N LYS A 7 30.69 -8.09 14.84
CA LYS A 7 30.54 -8.26 16.28
C LYS A 7 29.20 -7.65 16.70
N ASN A 8 28.37 -8.45 17.34
CA ASN A 8 27.03 -8.07 17.79
C ASN A 8 27.15 -7.17 19.02
N ASP A 9 27.51 -5.91 18.81
CA ASP A 9 27.45 -4.85 19.81
C ASP A 9 26.04 -4.26 19.77
N SER A 10 25.26 -4.49 20.82
CA SER A 10 23.85 -4.08 20.92
C SER A 10 23.67 -2.55 20.97
N SER A 11 24.75 -1.77 20.87
CA SER A 11 24.74 -0.31 20.97
C SER A 11 24.86 0.45 19.64
N ASN A 12 25.00 -0.23 18.49
CA ASN A 12 25.03 0.43 17.17
C ASN A 12 24.33 -0.41 16.09
N LEU A 13 23.00 -0.33 16.05
CA LEU A 13 22.18 -0.89 14.97
C LEU A 13 21.79 0.22 13.99
N GLU A 14 22.78 0.79 13.29
CA GLU A 14 22.48 1.68 12.18
C GLU A 14 22.11 0.85 10.93
N PRO A 15 21.02 1.18 10.23
CA PRO A 15 20.68 0.52 8.97
C PRO A 15 21.72 0.87 7.90
N ILE A 16 22.20 -0.15 7.19
CA ILE A 16 23.19 0.02 6.10
C ILE A 16 22.50 -0.20 4.76
N MET A 17 22.52 0.81 3.88
CA MET A 17 22.09 0.66 2.49
C MET A 17 23.14 -0.13 1.71
N ILE A 18 22.78 -1.32 1.23
CA ILE A 18 23.64 -2.12 0.35
C ILE A 18 23.03 -2.13 -1.05
N LYS A 19 23.61 -1.34 -1.96
CA LYS A 19 23.10 -1.15 -3.31
C LYS A 19 23.04 -2.48 -4.09
N GLY A 20 21.89 -2.73 -4.71
CA GLY A 20 21.67 -3.93 -5.54
C GLY A 20 21.35 -5.20 -4.76
N ILE A 21 21.26 -5.13 -3.42
CA ILE A 21 20.82 -6.23 -2.57
C ILE A 21 19.43 -5.90 -2.02
N LEU A 22 18.46 -6.77 -2.27
CA LEU A 22 17.14 -6.72 -1.62
C LEU A 22 17.31 -7.08 -0.13
N GLY A 23 16.79 -6.24 0.76
CA GLY A 23 17.04 -6.34 2.19
C GLY A 23 16.29 -7.48 2.91
N ASN A 24 16.21 -7.35 4.23
CA ASN A 24 15.65 -8.35 5.13
C ASN A 24 14.23 -8.05 5.65
N TYR A 25 13.62 -6.92 5.26
CA TYR A 25 12.25 -6.55 5.64
C TYR A 25 11.31 -6.45 4.45
N GLU A 26 11.87 -6.43 3.24
CA GLU A 26 11.13 -6.34 2.01
C GLU A 26 10.35 -7.65 1.76
N PRO A 27 9.11 -7.55 1.27
CA PRO A 27 8.33 -8.71 0.87
C PRO A 27 9.04 -9.43 -0.29
N LYS A 28 9.32 -10.73 -0.11
CA LYS A 28 10.04 -11.55 -1.10
C LYS A 28 9.21 -11.81 -2.36
N ASN A 29 7.89 -11.91 -2.20
CA ASN A 29 6.95 -12.19 -3.27
C ASN A 29 5.82 -11.17 -3.23
N LEU A 30 5.69 -10.38 -4.28
CA LEU A 30 4.56 -9.47 -4.46
C LEU A 30 3.57 -10.11 -5.43
N VAL A 31 2.35 -10.35 -4.98
CA VAL A 31 1.25 -10.84 -5.82
C VAL A 31 0.34 -9.66 -6.13
N LYS A 32 0.10 -9.39 -7.42
CA LYS A 32 -0.90 -8.41 -7.82
C LYS A 32 -2.28 -9.04 -7.70
N ILE A 33 -3.05 -8.58 -6.73
CA ILE A 33 -4.45 -8.96 -6.60
C ILE A 33 -5.29 -8.01 -7.48
N PRO A 34 -6.22 -8.53 -8.31
CA PRO A 34 -7.13 -7.68 -9.05
C PRO A 34 -8.31 -7.26 -8.16
N GLY A 35 -8.81 -6.04 -8.35
CA GLY A 35 -9.97 -5.53 -7.63
C GLY A 35 -10.03 -4.00 -7.63
N PRO A 36 -11.16 -3.40 -7.22
CA PRO A 36 -11.25 -1.95 -7.05
C PRO A 36 -10.26 -1.46 -5.99
N GLY A 37 -9.42 -0.48 -6.33
CA GLY A 37 -8.46 0.14 -5.39
C GLY A 37 -7.18 -0.67 -5.13
N GLU A 38 -7.10 -1.91 -5.63
CA GLU A 38 -5.89 -2.74 -5.55
C GLU A 38 -4.76 -2.10 -6.35
N ASN A 39 -3.52 -2.26 -5.87
CA ASN A 39 -2.31 -1.70 -6.45
C ASN A 39 -2.36 -0.16 -6.64
N GLY A 40 -3.21 0.52 -5.87
CA GLY A 40 -3.40 1.96 -5.94
C GLY A 40 -4.14 2.45 -7.20
N GLU A 41 -4.87 1.58 -7.90
CA GLU A 41 -5.70 1.99 -9.03
C GLU A 41 -6.91 2.81 -8.59
N GLY A 42 -7.32 3.79 -9.42
CA GLY A 42 -8.47 4.64 -9.13
C GLY A 42 -9.80 3.88 -9.19
N VAL A 43 -10.74 4.24 -8.31
CA VAL A 43 -12.10 3.68 -8.29
C VAL A 43 -13.09 4.76 -8.68
N SER A 44 -13.79 4.55 -9.80
CA SER A 44 -14.86 5.41 -10.27
C SER A 44 -16.22 4.79 -9.97
N LEU A 45 -17.15 5.60 -9.49
CA LEU A 45 -18.55 5.21 -9.30
C LEU A 45 -19.29 5.23 -10.64
N LYS A 46 -20.32 4.40 -10.77
CA LYS A 46 -21.23 4.47 -11.92
C LYS A 46 -22.08 5.73 -11.82
N ASP A 47 -22.47 6.27 -12.98
CA ASP A 47 -23.39 7.40 -13.03
C ASP A 47 -24.76 7.08 -12.41
N GLY A 48 -25.53 8.13 -12.09
CA GLY A 48 -26.84 8.04 -11.48
C GLY A 48 -26.79 8.05 -9.95
N GLU A 49 -27.63 7.24 -9.31
CA GLU A 49 -27.81 7.25 -7.85
C GLU A 49 -26.53 6.93 -7.07
N GLU A 50 -25.67 6.06 -7.60
CA GLU A 50 -24.41 5.69 -6.93
C GLU A 50 -23.47 6.89 -6.82
N LYS A 51 -23.26 7.62 -7.93
CA LYS A 51 -22.48 8.85 -7.94
C LYS A 51 -23.07 9.92 -7.02
N GLN A 52 -24.39 10.12 -7.04
CA GLN A 52 -25.05 11.10 -6.16
C GLN A 52 -24.84 10.79 -4.67
N ARG A 53 -24.89 9.52 -4.27
CA ARG A 53 -24.56 9.11 -2.89
C ARG A 53 -23.08 9.37 -2.57
N GLY A 54 -22.19 9.10 -3.52
CA GLY A 54 -20.76 9.41 -3.39
C GLY A 54 -20.51 10.89 -3.18
N GLU A 55 -21.09 11.75 -4.01
CA GLU A 55 -21.02 13.22 -3.88
C GLU A 55 -21.55 13.69 -2.52
N LYS A 56 -22.71 13.20 -2.10
CA LYS A 56 -23.26 13.51 -0.78
C LYS A 56 -22.32 13.08 0.37
N SER A 57 -21.70 11.91 0.28
CA SER A 57 -20.76 11.45 1.31
C SER A 57 -19.51 12.32 1.40
N VAL A 58 -19.05 12.87 0.27
CA VAL A 58 -17.95 13.85 0.25
C VAL A 58 -18.39 15.12 0.97
N ASP A 59 -19.62 15.59 0.74
CA ASP A 59 -20.15 16.78 1.43
C ASP A 59 -20.30 16.55 2.95
N ASP A 60 -20.77 15.37 3.35
CA ASP A 60 -21.03 15.04 4.75
C ASP A 60 -19.73 14.75 5.55
N TYR A 61 -18.76 14.07 4.94
CA TYR A 61 -17.58 13.51 5.64
C TYR A 61 -16.23 13.96 5.10
N GLY A 62 -16.19 14.64 3.96
CA GLY A 62 -14.96 15.07 3.29
C GLY A 62 -14.25 13.98 2.46
N PHE A 63 -14.86 12.80 2.31
CA PHE A 63 -14.34 11.72 1.47
C PHE A 63 -15.46 10.90 0.83
N ASN A 64 -15.15 10.21 -0.27
CA ASN A 64 -16.12 9.39 -0.99
C ASN A 64 -16.26 8.03 -0.33
N GLU A 65 -17.18 7.93 0.63
CA GLU A 65 -17.47 6.70 1.38
C GLU A 65 -17.93 5.57 0.46
N VAL A 66 -18.77 5.88 -0.53
CA VAL A 66 -19.31 4.89 -1.49
C VAL A 66 -18.21 4.27 -2.35
N ALA A 67 -17.19 5.05 -2.71
CA ALA A 67 -16.01 4.51 -3.38
C ALA A 67 -15.17 3.67 -2.42
N ASN A 68 -15.03 4.10 -1.16
CA ASN A 68 -14.29 3.39 -0.13
C ASN A 68 -14.91 2.01 0.21
N GLU A 69 -16.23 1.89 0.26
CA GLU A 69 -16.95 0.62 0.49
C GLU A 69 -16.65 -0.45 -0.57
N LYS A 70 -16.24 -0.04 -1.78
CA LYS A 70 -15.89 -0.97 -2.87
C LYS A 70 -14.44 -1.45 -2.77
N ILE A 71 -13.62 -0.80 -1.97
CA ILE A 71 -12.20 -1.08 -1.84
C ILE A 71 -12.02 -2.07 -0.69
N SER A 72 -11.22 -3.10 -0.92
CA SER A 72 -10.88 -4.08 0.13
C SER A 72 -10.18 -3.39 1.30
N LEU A 73 -10.55 -3.77 2.53
CA LEU A 73 -9.83 -3.34 3.73
C LEU A 73 -8.40 -3.89 3.77
N ASP A 74 -8.15 -5.03 3.12
CA ASP A 74 -6.85 -5.68 3.00
C ASP A 74 -6.19 -5.45 1.63
N ARG A 75 -6.50 -4.33 0.96
CA ARG A 75 -5.97 -4.04 -0.37
C ARG A 75 -4.44 -3.97 -0.40
N HIS A 76 -3.85 -4.34 -1.53
CA HIS A 76 -2.45 -4.07 -1.82
C HIS A 76 -2.28 -2.61 -2.24
N ALA A 77 -1.43 -1.87 -1.56
CA ALA A 77 -1.06 -0.51 -1.96
C ALA A 77 0.02 -0.54 -3.05
N ARG A 78 0.09 0.53 -3.85
CA ARG A 78 1.20 0.78 -4.76
C ARG A 78 2.44 1.19 -3.96
N ASP A 79 3.60 0.67 -4.32
CA ASP A 79 4.90 1.19 -3.86
C ASP A 79 5.23 2.47 -4.66
N THR A 80 5.48 3.60 -3.98
CA THR A 80 5.56 4.95 -4.59
C THR A 80 6.87 5.66 -4.28
#